data_AF-A0A3M1FL12-F1
#
_entry.id   AF-A0A3M1FL12-F1
#
_cell.length_a   1.000
_cell.length_b   1.000
_cell.length_c   1.000
_cell.angle_alpha   90.00
_cell.angle_beta   90.00
_cell.angle_gamma   90.00
#
_symmetry.space_group_name_H-M   'P 1'
#
loop_
_entity.id
_entity.type
_entity.pdbx_description
1 polymer ?
#
loop_
_entity_poly.entity_id
_entity_poly.type
_entity_poly.pdbx_seq_one_letter_code
_entity_poly.pdbx_strand_id
1 'polypeptide(L)'
;MMALTAQGRQQGFTLIEAMVTMVILAVVLLALAGLLMNNIRTNMSSEARMDAAALAQSLAARLAVKASTPGYTQASAQADAQAMLGTRYNAGGVSGGYKPVIILNPSTSVSGGYEAIIVQLQWKDHGIWRKVELRTGTAVN
;
A
#
# COMPACT_ATOMS: atom_id res chain seq x y z
N MET A 1 12.47 59.79 52.83
CA MET A 1 11.92 58.63 52.09
C MET A 1 12.05 58.92 50.61
N MET A 2 12.91 58.19 49.89
CA MET A 2 13.11 58.34 48.44
C MET A 2 13.29 56.95 47.83
N ALA A 3 12.50 56.70 46.79
CA ALA A 3 12.41 55.43 46.09
C ALA A 3 13.54 55.25 45.06
N LEU A 4 13.96 54.01 44.86
CA LEU A 4 14.81 53.59 43.73
C LEU A 4 14.09 52.44 43.01
N THR A 5 13.28 52.77 42.01
CA THR A 5 12.72 51.78 41.09
C THR A 5 13.79 51.45 40.06
N ALA A 6 14.35 50.23 40.16
CA ALA A 6 15.27 49.69 39.18
C ALA A 6 14.56 49.49 37.85
N GLN A 7 14.80 50.39 36.91
CA GLN A 7 14.21 50.38 35.58
C GLN A 7 15.03 49.43 34.69
N GLY A 8 14.57 48.18 34.57
CA GLY A 8 15.16 47.18 33.67
C GLY A 8 15.05 47.65 32.22
N ARG A 9 16.19 47.89 31.55
CA ARG A 9 16.24 48.26 30.13
C ARG A 9 15.77 47.07 29.29
N GLN A 10 14.60 47.20 28.66
CA GLN A 10 14.16 46.30 27.59
C GLN A 10 15.13 46.44 26.41
N GLN A 11 16.00 45.44 26.23
CA GLN A 11 16.83 45.31 25.03
C GLN A 11 15.98 44.63 23.97
N GLY A 12 15.50 45.40 23.00
CA GLY A 12 14.72 44.89 21.88
C GLY A 12 15.55 44.05 20.91
N PHE A 13 14.88 43.09 20.28
CA PHE A 13 15.42 42.24 19.22
C PHE A 13 15.99 43.10 18.08
N THR A 14 17.19 42.77 17.60
CA THR A 14 17.78 43.53 16.48
C THR A 14 17.16 43.08 15.16
N LEU A 15 17.02 44.00 14.19
CA LEU A 15 16.52 43.66 12.85
C LEU A 15 17.34 42.53 12.21
N ILE A 16 18.65 42.52 12.44
CA ILE A 16 19.54 41.48 11.95
C ILE A 16 19.26 40.12 12.58
N GLU A 17 18.87 40.06 13.86
CA GLU A 17 18.47 38.82 14.53
C GLU A 17 17.17 38.25 13.95
N ALA A 18 16.21 39.11 13.60
CA ALA A 18 15.00 38.69 12.87
C ALA A 18 15.31 38.14 11.47
N MET A 19 16.25 38.77 10.75
CA MET A 19 16.65 38.26 9.42
C MET A 19 17.40 36.93 9.51
N VAL A 20 18.32 36.79 10.47
CA VAL A 20 19.08 35.55 10.68
C VAL A 20 18.13 34.42 11.10
N THR A 21 17.17 34.68 11.98
CA THR A 21 16.17 33.67 12.38
C THR A 21 15.28 33.23 11.22
N MET A 22 14.86 34.14 10.34
CA MET A 22 14.13 33.78 9.12
C MET A 22 14.96 32.90 8.18
N VAL A 23 16.26 33.17 8.02
CA VAL A 23 17.15 32.34 7.19
C VAL A 23 17.30 30.94 7.79
N ILE A 24 17.55 30.85 9.09
CA ILE A 24 17.65 29.56 9.79
C ILE A 24 16.34 28.76 9.63
N LEU A 25 15.20 29.42 9.83
CA LEU A 25 13.88 28.80 9.69
C LEU A 25 13.65 28.28 8.26
N ALA A 26 14.02 29.05 7.24
CA ALA A 26 13.89 28.64 5.84
C ALA A 26 14.69 27.36 5.54
N VAL A 27 15.92 27.25 6.06
CA VAL A 27 16.76 26.05 5.89
C VAL A 27 16.13 24.83 6.59
N VAL A 28 15.62 25.01 7.81
CA VAL A 28 14.96 23.93 8.57
C VAL A 28 13.70 23.43 7.86
N LEU A 29 12.87 24.35 7.35
CA LEU A 29 11.64 23.99 6.62
C LEU A 29 11.95 23.27 5.30
N LEU A 30 13.01 23.64 4.60
CA LEU A 30 13.44 22.95 3.39
C LEU A 30 13.89 21.50 3.68
N ALA A 31 14.65 21.30 4.76
CA ALA A 31 15.02 19.96 5.20
C ALA A 31 13.78 19.13 5.57
N LEU A 32 12.82 19.71 6.28
CA LEU A 32 11.56 19.04 6.65
C LEU A 32 10.73 18.67 5.41
N ALA A 33 10.68 19.53 4.39
CA ALA A 33 9.96 19.25 3.15
C ALA A 33 10.51 18.00 2.44
N GLY A 34 11.83 17.82 2.41
CA GLY A 34 12.46 16.61 1.88
C GLY A 34 12.05 15.34 2.64
N LEU A 35 11.99 15.42 3.97
CA LEU A 35 11.55 14.30 4.82
C LEU A 35 10.07 13.98 4.64
N LEU A 36 9.21 14.99 4.51
CA LEU A 36 7.78 14.81 4.26
C LEU A 36 7.52 14.14 2.90
N MET A 37 8.25 14.55 1.86
CA MET A 37 8.14 13.93 0.53
C MET A 37 8.46 12.44 0.56
N ASN A 38 9.48 12.05 1.33
CA ASN A 38 9.83 10.64 1.51
C ASN A 38 8.74 9.89 2.27
N ASN A 39 8.19 10.47 3.34
CA ASN A 39 7.09 9.86 4.11
C ASN A 39 5.84 9.63 3.25
N ILE A 40 5.46 10.59 2.42
CA ILE A 40 4.32 10.44 1.50
C ILE A 40 4.56 9.26 0.56
N ARG A 41 5.75 9.18 -0.04
CA ARG A 41 6.10 8.09 -0.96
C ARG A 41 6.02 6.72 -0.28
N THR A 42 6.58 6.59 0.93
CA THR A 42 6.54 5.33 1.67
C THR A 42 5.12 4.96 2.08
N ASN A 43 4.32 5.93 2.49
CA ASN A 43 2.92 5.72 2.87
C ASN A 43 2.10 5.24 1.67
N MET A 44 2.17 5.91 0.52
CA MET A 44 1.45 5.48 -0.69
C MET A 44 1.81 4.04 -1.10
N SER A 45 3.09 3.67 -1.01
CA SER A 45 3.53 2.30 -1.31
C SER A 45 3.00 1.27 -0.31
N SER A 46 2.81 1.67 0.94
CA SER A 46 2.27 0.82 2.01
C SER A 46 0.76 0.65 1.87
N GLU A 47 0.05 1.73 1.57
CA GLU A 47 -1.40 1.71 1.27
C GLU A 47 -1.72 0.78 0.10
N ALA A 48 -0.98 0.86 -1.01
CA ALA A 48 -1.19 -0.03 -2.15
C ALA A 48 -0.97 -1.52 -1.79
N ARG A 49 0.00 -1.81 -0.92
CA ARG A 49 0.24 -3.19 -0.43
C ARG A 49 -0.88 -3.66 0.50
N MET A 50 -1.39 -2.78 1.35
CA MET A 50 -2.49 -3.10 2.26
C MET A 50 -3.79 -3.34 1.49
N ASP A 51 -4.12 -2.49 0.51
CA ASP A 51 -5.30 -2.68 -0.36
C ASP A 51 -5.16 -3.98 -1.18
N ALA A 52 -3.99 -4.24 -1.77
CA ALA A 52 -3.71 -5.51 -2.45
C ALA A 52 -3.85 -6.72 -1.51
N ALA A 53 -3.35 -6.65 -0.28
CA ALA A 53 -3.48 -7.75 0.67
C ALA A 53 -4.94 -8.01 1.08
N ALA A 54 -5.70 -6.95 1.36
CA ALA A 54 -7.12 -7.05 1.69
C ALA A 54 -7.93 -7.64 0.52
N LEU A 55 -7.67 -7.17 -0.71
CA LEU A 55 -8.30 -7.72 -1.91
C LEU A 55 -7.92 -9.18 -2.12
N ALA A 56 -6.64 -9.53 -2.00
CA ALA A 56 -6.18 -10.90 -2.14
C ALA A 56 -6.83 -11.83 -1.09
N GLN A 57 -7.01 -11.38 0.15
CA GLN A 57 -7.72 -12.15 1.19
C GLN A 57 -9.18 -12.37 0.82
N SER A 58 -9.87 -11.33 0.35
CA SER A 58 -11.27 -11.46 -0.10
C SER A 58 -11.42 -12.40 -1.31
N LEU A 59 -10.47 -12.34 -2.25
CA LEU A 59 -10.38 -13.24 -3.40
C LEU A 59 -10.17 -14.68 -2.94
N ALA A 60 -9.19 -14.92 -2.07
CA ALA A 60 -8.88 -16.25 -1.56
C ALA A 60 -10.08 -16.88 -0.85
N ALA A 61 -10.77 -16.12 0.01
CA ALA A 61 -11.97 -16.59 0.70
C ALA A 61 -13.09 -16.99 -0.27
N ARG A 62 -13.36 -16.16 -1.30
CA ARG A 62 -14.42 -16.48 -2.26
C ARG A 62 -14.04 -17.63 -3.19
N LEU A 63 -12.78 -17.68 -3.62
CA LEU A 63 -12.26 -18.76 -4.45
C LEU A 63 -12.26 -20.09 -3.70
N ALA A 64 -11.99 -20.09 -2.38
CA ALA A 64 -12.11 -21.30 -1.57
C ALA A 64 -13.56 -21.85 -1.59
N VAL A 65 -14.56 -20.99 -1.40
CA VAL A 65 -15.96 -21.43 -1.46
C VAL A 65 -16.35 -21.95 -2.85
N LYS A 66 -15.86 -21.33 -3.92
CA LYS A 66 -16.21 -21.72 -5.29
C LYS A 66 -15.45 -22.95 -5.77
N ALA A 67 -14.19 -23.08 -5.40
CA ALA A 67 -13.34 -24.17 -5.85
C ALA A 67 -13.76 -25.53 -5.26
N SER A 68 -14.58 -25.55 -4.20
CA SER A 68 -15.17 -26.80 -3.68
C SER A 68 -16.36 -27.27 -4.51
N THR A 69 -16.81 -26.45 -5.47
CA THR A 69 -17.86 -26.81 -6.41
C THR A 69 -17.28 -27.68 -7.53
N PRO A 70 -17.85 -28.87 -7.81
CA PRO A 70 -17.44 -29.69 -8.94
C PRO A 70 -17.51 -28.91 -10.26
N GLY A 71 -16.50 -29.07 -11.12
CA GLY A 71 -16.42 -28.35 -12.40
C GLY A 71 -15.83 -26.94 -12.30
N TYR A 72 -15.40 -26.48 -11.11
CA TYR A 72 -14.69 -25.23 -10.98
C TYR A 72 -13.25 -25.35 -11.50
N THR A 73 -12.94 -24.65 -12.58
CA THR A 73 -11.66 -24.73 -13.27
C THR A 73 -10.74 -23.55 -12.94
N GLN A 74 -9.48 -23.69 -13.34
CA GLN A 74 -8.50 -22.60 -13.31
C GLN A 74 -8.98 -21.37 -14.10
N ALA A 75 -9.68 -21.56 -15.21
CA ALA A 75 -10.20 -20.49 -16.05
C ALA A 75 -11.35 -19.73 -15.36
N SER A 76 -12.28 -20.46 -14.72
CA SER A 76 -13.35 -19.83 -13.94
C SER A 76 -12.81 -19.08 -12.72
N ALA A 77 -11.76 -19.61 -12.07
CA ALA A 77 -11.07 -18.92 -10.97
C ALA A 77 -10.46 -17.58 -11.38
N GLN A 78 -9.82 -17.54 -12.55
CA GLN A 78 -9.28 -16.30 -13.10
C GLN A 78 -10.38 -15.32 -13.49
N ALA A 79 -11.44 -15.78 -14.15
CA ALA A 79 -12.57 -14.93 -14.53
C ALA A 79 -13.31 -14.33 -13.31
N ASP A 80 -13.54 -15.13 -12.26
CA ASP A 80 -14.14 -14.67 -11.01
C ASP A 80 -13.25 -13.62 -10.32
N ALA A 81 -11.93 -13.84 -10.28
CA ALA A 81 -11.00 -12.87 -9.70
C ALA A 81 -10.98 -11.54 -10.48
N GLN A 82 -11.04 -11.60 -11.81
CA GLN A 82 -11.16 -10.42 -12.67
C GLN A 82 -12.47 -9.66 -12.40
N ALA A 83 -13.59 -10.38 -12.31
CA ALA A 83 -14.90 -9.80 -12.02
C ALA A 83 -14.95 -9.14 -10.63
N MET A 84 -14.29 -9.73 -9.64
CA MET A 84 -14.22 -9.20 -8.27
C MET A 84 -13.43 -7.90 -8.15
N LEU A 85 -12.37 -7.76 -8.93
CA LEU A 85 -11.58 -6.53 -8.94
C LEU A 85 -12.34 -5.37 -9.61
N GLY A 86 -13.29 -5.67 -10.51
CA GLY A 86 -14.13 -4.66 -11.14
C GLY A 86 -13.30 -3.57 -11.83
N THR A 87 -13.52 -2.31 -11.46
CA THR A 87 -12.75 -1.16 -11.98
C THR A 87 -11.27 -1.18 -11.59
N ARG A 88 -10.89 -1.96 -10.59
CA ARG A 88 -9.50 -2.14 -10.15
C ARG A 88 -8.78 -3.21 -10.97
N TYR A 89 -9.48 -3.97 -11.81
CA TYR A 89 -8.83 -4.92 -12.72
C TYR A 89 -8.04 -4.18 -13.79
N ASN A 90 -6.76 -4.52 -13.93
CA ASN A 90 -5.96 -4.07 -15.05
C ASN A 90 -5.14 -5.24 -15.60
N ALA A 91 -5.48 -5.68 -16.82
CA ALA A 91 -4.79 -6.76 -17.53
C ALA A 91 -3.29 -6.48 -17.71
N GLY A 92 -2.94 -5.20 -17.90
CA GLY A 92 -1.56 -4.73 -18.02
C GLY A 92 -0.87 -4.44 -16.69
N GLY A 93 -1.57 -4.48 -15.55
CA GLY A 93 -1.01 -4.18 -14.23
C GLY A 93 -0.42 -2.76 -14.09
N VAL A 94 -0.82 -1.84 -14.96
CA VAL A 94 -0.30 -0.46 -15.05
C VAL A 94 -1.25 0.52 -14.35
N SER A 95 -0.75 1.64 -13.84
CA SER A 95 -1.56 2.79 -13.37
C SER A 95 -2.70 2.45 -12.39
N GLY A 96 -2.36 1.96 -11.20
CA GLY A 96 -3.31 1.88 -10.07
C GLY A 96 -4.30 0.71 -10.08
N GLY A 97 -4.20 -0.20 -11.05
CA GLY A 97 -4.99 -1.44 -11.09
C GLY A 97 -4.17 -2.69 -10.78
N TYR A 98 -4.87 -3.76 -10.42
CA TYR A 98 -4.31 -5.06 -10.07
C TYR A 98 -4.54 -6.08 -11.18
N LYS A 99 -3.51 -6.88 -11.45
CA LYS A 99 -3.58 -8.08 -12.28
C LYS A 99 -3.64 -9.31 -11.35
N PRO A 100 -4.77 -10.04 -11.31
CA PRO A 100 -4.86 -11.27 -10.55
C PRO A 100 -4.15 -12.41 -11.30
N VAL A 101 -3.47 -13.27 -10.55
CA VAL A 101 -2.97 -14.56 -11.02
C VAL A 101 -3.34 -15.59 -9.96
N ILE A 102 -4.31 -16.43 -10.31
CA ILE A 102 -4.80 -17.53 -9.47
C ILE A 102 -4.14 -18.83 -9.93
N ILE A 103 -3.77 -19.70 -9.00
CA ILE A 103 -3.35 -21.07 -9.27
C ILE A 103 -4.10 -22.00 -8.32
N LEU A 104 -4.86 -22.93 -8.87
CA LEU A 104 -5.49 -24.03 -8.16
C LEU A 104 -4.61 -25.27 -8.30
N ASN A 105 -4.22 -25.87 -7.17
CA ASN A 105 -3.43 -27.09 -7.15
C ASN A 105 -4.15 -28.18 -6.34
N PRO A 106 -4.43 -29.37 -6.90
CA PRO A 106 -4.42 -29.67 -8.32
C PRO A 106 -5.51 -28.88 -9.08
N SER A 107 -5.30 -28.65 -10.38
CA SER A 107 -6.32 -28.02 -11.22
C SER A 107 -7.41 -29.04 -11.54
N THR A 108 -8.52 -29.03 -10.81
CA THR A 108 -9.57 -30.03 -10.98
C THR A 108 -10.65 -29.56 -11.95
N SER A 109 -10.88 -30.29 -13.05
CA SER A 109 -12.00 -30.02 -13.96
C SER A 109 -13.26 -30.81 -13.61
N VAL A 110 -13.18 -31.81 -12.73
CA VAL A 110 -14.27 -32.80 -12.56
C VAL A 110 -14.57 -33.16 -11.09
N SER A 111 -13.72 -32.81 -10.13
CA SER A 111 -13.92 -33.14 -8.71
C SER A 111 -13.39 -32.02 -7.82
N GLY A 112 -14.26 -31.36 -7.04
CA GLY A 112 -14.00 -30.11 -6.30
C GLY A 112 -13.03 -30.23 -5.10
N GLY A 113 -11.88 -30.86 -5.28
CA GLY A 113 -10.84 -31.02 -4.26
C GLY A 113 -9.54 -30.37 -4.71
N TYR A 114 -9.31 -29.13 -4.30
CA TYR A 114 -8.01 -28.45 -4.43
C TYR A 114 -7.28 -28.57 -3.07
N GLU A 115 -5.98 -28.86 -3.12
CA GLU A 115 -5.10 -28.93 -1.94
C GLU A 115 -4.59 -27.53 -1.56
N ALA A 116 -4.38 -26.67 -2.55
CA ALA A 116 -3.95 -25.29 -2.36
C ALA A 116 -4.52 -24.34 -3.42
N ILE A 117 -4.90 -23.15 -2.97
CA ILE A 117 -5.18 -21.98 -3.81
C ILE A 117 -4.09 -20.96 -3.58
N ILE A 118 -3.43 -20.55 -4.66
CA ILE A 118 -2.46 -19.47 -4.64
C ILE A 118 -3.11 -18.27 -5.34
N VAL A 119 -3.29 -17.18 -4.60
CA VAL A 119 -3.81 -15.91 -5.10
C VAL A 119 -2.66 -14.92 -5.14
N GLN A 120 -2.31 -14.45 -6.33
CA GLN A 120 -1.35 -13.38 -6.51
C GLN A 120 -2.05 -12.14 -7.07
N LEU A 121 -1.83 -10.98 -6.45
CA LEU A 121 -2.16 -9.69 -7.04
C LEU A 121 -0.87 -8.97 -7.42
N GLN A 122 -0.76 -8.59 -8.68
CA GLN A 122 0.39 -7.90 -9.24
C GLN A 122 0.01 -6.48 -9.64
N TRP A 123 0.88 -5.52 -9.35
CA TRP A 123 0.71 -4.13 -9.79
C TRP A 123 2.08 -3.50 -10.05
N LYS A 124 2.07 -2.38 -10.76
CA LYS A 124 3.27 -1.60 -11.04
C LYS A 124 3.31 -0.38 -10.12
N ASP A 125 4.36 -0.30 -9.32
CA ASP A 125 4.66 0.80 -8.42
C ASP A 125 5.93 1.51 -8.90
N HIS A 126 5.80 2.76 -9.35
CA HIS A 126 6.92 3.58 -9.85
C HIS A 126 7.85 2.87 -10.85
N GLY A 127 7.28 2.16 -11.82
CA GLY A 127 8.06 1.43 -12.83
C GLY A 127 8.40 -0.01 -12.45
N ILE A 128 8.25 -0.38 -11.19
CA ILE A 128 8.68 -1.67 -10.64
C ILE A 128 7.47 -2.57 -10.41
N TRP A 129 7.59 -3.83 -10.81
CA TRP A 129 6.58 -4.85 -10.52
C TRP A 129 6.60 -5.22 -9.04
N ARG A 130 5.41 -5.17 -8.43
CA ARG A 130 5.15 -5.63 -7.06
C ARG A 130 4.11 -6.74 -7.09
N LYS A 131 4.18 -7.64 -6.12
CA LYS A 131 3.20 -8.69 -5.93
C LYS A 131 2.90 -8.93 -4.45
N VAL A 132 1.66 -9.26 -4.16
CA VAL A 132 1.24 -9.92 -2.91
C VAL A 132 0.77 -11.32 -3.29
N GLU A 133 1.23 -12.30 -2.53
CA GLU A 133 0.87 -13.71 -2.70
C GLU A 133 0.24 -14.21 -1.41
N LEU A 134 -0.92 -14.82 -1.54
CA LEU A 134 -1.57 -15.57 -0.47
C LEU A 134 -1.72 -17.01 -0.92
N ARG A 135 -1.35 -17.93 -0.03
CA ARG A 135 -1.53 -19.35 -0.23
C ARG A 135 -2.52 -19.84 0.82
N THR A 136 -3.56 -20.51 0.38
CA THR A 136 -4.55 -21.14 1.26
C THR A 136 -4.61 -22.62 0.92
N GLY A 137 -4.18 -23.48 1.84
CA GLY A 137 -4.05 -24.92 1.60
C GLY A 137 -3.06 -25.58 2.56
N THR A 138 -3.01 -26.90 2.57
CA THR A 138 -1.96 -27.64 3.29
C THR A 138 -0.64 -27.47 2.55
N ALA A 139 0.39 -26.98 3.25
CA ALA A 139 1.75 -26.95 2.73
C ALA A 139 2.19 -28.39 2.41
N VAL A 140 2.28 -28.72 1.13
CA VAL A 140 2.96 -29.94 0.70
C VAL A 140 4.45 -29.65 0.87
N ASN A 141 5.05 -30.24 1.91
CA ASN A 141 6.50 -30.17 2.15
C ASN A 141 7.28 -30.82 1.01
#